data_AF-E9IL90-F1
#
_entry.id   AF-E9IL90-F1
#
_cell.length_a   1.000
_cell.length_b   1.000
_cell.length_c   1.000
_cell.angle_alpha   90.00
_cell.angle_beta   90.00
_cell.angle_gamma   90.00
#
_symmetry.space_group_name_H-M   'P 1'
#
loop_
_entity.id
_entity.type
_entity.pdbx_description
1 polymer ?
#
loop_
_entity_poly.entity_id
_entity_poly.type
_entity_poly.pdbx_seq_one_letter_code
_entity_poly.pdbx_strand_id
1 'polypeptide(L)'
;QLLDNYGTHYAIMSKPMRHQKLLKQYYFTCDCIPCQEDWPLYHEVKSYETLVRKSEDQNKIKKALTKFNTYIQLATNGNVQDKPYIIEDLLKMVQVLHDCVPMPCEEMSNVIETLKRVYDLNGNMYEIPQVRT
;
A
#
# COMPACT_ATOMS: atom_id res chain seq x y z
N GLN A 1 20.04 -0.24 -1.66
CA GLN A 1 19.76 0.70 -2.77
C GLN A 1 18.46 1.43 -2.45
N LEU A 2 18.32 2.69 -2.87
CA LEU A 2 17.06 3.44 -2.78
C LEU A 2 16.50 3.55 -4.21
N LEU A 3 15.26 3.13 -4.42
CA LEU A 3 14.61 3.04 -5.74
C LEU A 3 13.22 3.67 -5.67
N ASP A 4 12.73 4.21 -6.79
CA ASP A 4 11.40 4.81 -6.91
C ASP A 4 10.77 4.48 -8.27
N ASN A 5 9.46 4.67 -8.41
CA ASN A 5 8.70 4.41 -9.64
C ASN A 5 8.71 5.63 -10.59
N TYR A 6 9.12 5.43 -11.84
CA TYR A 6 9.14 6.49 -12.87
C TYR A 6 7.77 6.80 -13.50
N GLY A 7 6.68 6.59 -12.76
CA GLY A 7 5.30 6.82 -13.22
C GLY A 7 4.72 5.70 -14.09
N THR A 8 5.19 4.46 -13.91
CA THR A 8 4.69 3.25 -14.59
C THR A 8 4.35 2.17 -13.56
N HIS A 9 3.21 2.33 -12.89
CA HIS A 9 2.76 1.40 -11.83
C HIS A 9 1.99 0.21 -12.40
N TYR A 10 2.25 -1.01 -11.93
CA TYR A 10 1.65 -2.23 -12.47
C TYR A 10 0.12 -2.24 -12.36
N ALA A 11 -0.42 -1.75 -11.25
CA ALA A 11 -1.85 -1.76 -10.96
C ALA A 11 -2.69 -0.93 -11.97
N ILE A 12 -2.08 -0.04 -12.75
CA ILE A 12 -2.78 0.82 -13.73
C ILE A 12 -2.24 0.67 -15.16
N MET A 13 -1.16 -0.09 -15.36
CA MET A 13 -0.48 -0.17 -16.65
C MET A 13 0.11 -1.57 -16.87
N SER A 14 -0.29 -2.21 -17.97
CA SER A 14 0.15 -3.56 -18.32
C SER A 14 1.68 -3.61 -18.52
N LYS A 15 2.27 -4.78 -18.28
CA LYS A 15 3.72 -5.00 -18.45
C LYS A 15 4.25 -4.55 -19.82
N PRO A 16 3.63 -4.89 -20.97
CA PRO A 16 4.10 -4.41 -22.27
C PRO A 16 4.13 -2.89 -22.38
N MET A 17 3.08 -2.21 -21.89
CA MET A 17 3.02 -0.74 -21.90
C MET A 17 4.09 -0.12 -20.99
N ARG A 18 4.32 -0.69 -19.80
CA ARG A 18 5.38 -0.24 -18.88
C ARG A 18 6.75 -0.37 -19.53
N HIS A 19 7.06 -1.53 -20.13
CA HIS A 19 8.33 -1.75 -20.83
C HIS A 19 8.52 -0.78 -22.00
N GLN A 20 7.49 -0.59 -22.83
CA GLN A 20 7.57 0.34 -23.95
C GLN A 20 7.85 1.77 -23.49
N LYS A 21 7.16 2.24 -22.44
CA LYS A 21 7.32 3.60 -21.92
C LYS A 21 8.70 3.80 -21.29
N LEU A 22 9.16 2.86 -20.47
CA LEU A 22 10.47 2.92 -19.82
C LEU A 22 11.61 2.82 -20.85
N LEU A 23 11.51 1.92 -21.82
CA LEU A 23 12.51 1.77 -22.88
C LEU A 23 12.60 3.03 -23.74
N LYS A 24 11.45 3.64 -24.10
CA LYS A 24 11.42 4.84 -24.93
C LYS A 24 12.06 6.05 -24.25
N GLN A 25 11.83 6.24 -22.95
CA GLN A 25 12.23 7.45 -22.24
C GLN A 25 13.57 7.28 -21.51
N TYR A 26 13.82 6.09 -20.96
CA TYR A 26 14.94 5.82 -20.06
C TYR A 26 15.85 4.70 -20.57
N TYR A 27 15.58 4.12 -21.74
CA TYR A 27 16.45 3.18 -22.44
C TYR A 27 16.79 1.89 -21.67
N PHE A 28 15.88 1.43 -20.80
CA PHE A 28 16.02 0.15 -20.11
C PHE A 28 14.73 -0.67 -20.13
N THR A 29 14.86 -1.97 -19.88
CA THR A 29 13.73 -2.88 -19.63
C THR A 29 13.68 -3.19 -18.14
N CYS A 30 12.52 -3.01 -17.51
CA CYS A 30 12.35 -3.20 -16.08
C CYS A 30 12.31 -4.68 -15.70
N ASP A 31 13.02 -5.04 -14.63
CA ASP A 31 13.17 -6.40 -14.13
C ASP A 31 12.61 -6.57 -12.70
N CYS A 32 11.80 -5.62 -12.22
CA CYS A 32 11.19 -5.70 -10.89
C CYS A 32 10.24 -6.90 -10.76
N ILE A 33 9.93 -7.31 -9.53
CA ILE A 33 9.02 -8.44 -9.23
C ILE A 33 7.69 -8.34 -10.02
N PRO A 34 6.98 -7.20 -10.04
CA PRO A 34 5.78 -7.05 -10.88
C PRO A 34 5.98 -7.25 -12.39
N CYS A 35 7.18 -7.03 -12.92
CA CYS A 35 7.51 -7.32 -14.32
C CYS A 35 7.88 -8.80 -14.52
N GLN A 36 8.64 -9.40 -13.61
CA GLN A 36 9.05 -10.80 -13.71
C GLN A 36 7.87 -11.74 -13.61
N GLU A 37 6.97 -11.49 -12.65
CA GLU A 37 5.83 -12.34 -12.34
C GLU A 37 4.54 -11.96 -13.09
N ASP A 38 4.60 -10.95 -13.95
CA ASP A 38 3.47 -10.42 -14.72
C ASP A 38 2.24 -10.11 -13.83
N TRP A 39 2.47 -9.27 -12.81
CA TRP A 39 1.43 -8.94 -11.83
C TRP A 39 0.18 -8.32 -12.48
N PRO A 40 -1.02 -8.67 -11.98
CA PRO A 40 -2.30 -8.23 -12.54
C PRO A 40 -2.56 -6.73 -12.36
N LEU A 41 -3.47 -6.18 -13.18
CA LEU A 41 -4.00 -4.82 -12.97
C LEU A 41 -4.85 -4.77 -11.70
N TYR A 42 -5.08 -3.56 -11.14
CA TYR A 42 -5.77 -3.38 -9.86
C TYR A 42 -7.12 -4.12 -9.78
N HIS A 43 -7.94 -4.02 -10.83
CA HIS A 43 -9.26 -4.66 -10.87
C HIS A 43 -9.22 -6.19 -11.02
N GLU A 44 -8.05 -6.76 -11.29
CA GLU A 44 -7.80 -8.19 -11.43
C GLU A 44 -7.08 -8.77 -10.20
N VAL A 45 -6.59 -7.91 -9.29
CA VAL A 45 -5.96 -8.32 -8.04
C VAL A 45 -7.00 -9.04 -7.17
N LYS A 46 -6.57 -10.13 -6.53
CA LYS A 46 -7.43 -10.95 -5.69
C LYS A 46 -7.26 -10.61 -4.21
N SER A 47 -8.33 -10.80 -3.45
CA SER A 47 -8.32 -10.73 -1.98
C SER A 47 -7.55 -11.90 -1.34
N TYR A 48 -6.95 -11.67 -0.17
CA TYR A 48 -6.34 -12.73 0.65
C TYR A 48 -7.31 -13.89 0.94
N GLU A 49 -8.62 -13.63 0.97
CA GLU A 49 -9.63 -14.66 1.21
C GLU A 49 -9.59 -15.78 0.16
N THR A 50 -9.18 -15.44 -1.07
CA THR A 50 -9.05 -16.40 -2.18
C THR A 50 -7.63 -16.94 -2.33
N LEU A 51 -6.62 -16.16 -1.94
CA LEU A 51 -5.20 -16.48 -2.13
C LEU A 51 -4.63 -17.35 -1.01
N VAL A 52 -5.12 -17.18 0.22
CA VAL A 52 -4.58 -17.87 1.40
C VAL A 52 -5.39 -19.12 1.70
N ARG A 53 -4.72 -20.28 1.74
CA ARG A 53 -5.36 -21.58 2.03
C ARG A 53 -5.26 -22.00 3.50
N LYS A 54 -4.24 -21.54 4.21
CA LYS A 54 -4.01 -21.93 5.60
C LYS A 54 -4.95 -21.14 6.51
N SER A 55 -5.77 -21.85 7.27
CA SER A 55 -6.72 -21.23 8.21
C SER A 55 -6.02 -20.41 9.30
N GLU A 56 -4.84 -20.85 9.75
CA GLU A 56 -4.02 -20.10 10.72
C GLU A 56 -3.64 -18.71 10.18
N ASP A 57 -3.17 -18.64 8.94
CA ASP A 57 -2.76 -17.39 8.30
C ASP A 57 -3.97 -16.50 8.01
N GLN A 58 -5.09 -17.07 7.56
CA GLN A 58 -6.35 -16.33 7.42
C GLN A 58 -6.79 -15.70 8.75
N ASN A 59 -6.67 -16.44 9.87
CA ASN A 59 -7.03 -15.93 11.19
C ASN A 59 -6.08 -14.81 11.65
N LYS A 60 -4.77 -14.94 11.38
CA LYS A 60 -3.78 -13.87 11.64
C LYS A 60 -4.12 -12.60 10.87
N ILE A 61 -4.43 -12.73 9.58
CA ILE A 61 -4.79 -11.60 8.72
C ILE A 61 -6.08 -10.94 9.20
N LYS A 62 -7.15 -11.69 9.43
CA LYS A 62 -8.43 -11.17 9.94
C LYS A 62 -8.26 -10.41 11.25
N LYS A 63 -7.46 -10.96 12.17
CA LYS A 63 -7.15 -10.31 13.44
C LYS A 63 -6.34 -9.02 13.24
N ALA A 64 -5.37 -9.00 12.33
CA ALA A 64 -4.59 -7.81 12.02
C ALA A 64 -5.46 -6.70 11.40
N LEU A 65 -6.34 -7.05 10.46
CA LEU A 65 -7.18 -6.11 9.72
C LEU A 65 -8.46 -5.68 10.45
N THR A 66 -8.69 -6.15 11.68
CA THR A 66 -9.94 -5.91 12.41
C THR A 66 -10.31 -4.42 12.54
N LYS A 67 -9.31 -3.54 12.71
CA LYS A 67 -9.51 -2.08 12.83
C LYS A 67 -9.37 -1.32 11.51
N PHE A 68 -9.06 -2.01 10.41
CA PHE A 68 -8.64 -1.35 9.18
C PHE A 68 -9.72 -0.42 8.60
N ASN A 69 -10.99 -0.85 8.60
CA ASN A 69 -12.10 0.00 8.16
C ASN A 69 -12.24 1.29 8.98
N THR A 70 -11.97 1.24 10.30
CA THR A 70 -11.96 2.44 11.14
C THR A 70 -10.85 3.40 10.71
N TYR A 71 -9.68 2.88 10.34
CA TYR A 71 -8.56 3.71 9.88
C TYR A 71 -8.83 4.34 8.52
N ILE A 72 -9.49 3.63 7.60
CA ILE A 72 -9.97 4.22 6.33
C ILE A 72 -10.90 5.40 6.60
N GLN A 73 -11.86 5.26 7.53
CA GLN A 73 -12.80 6.34 7.86
C GLN A 73 -12.09 7.54 8.49
N LEU A 74 -11.16 7.31 9.42
CA LEU A 74 -10.36 8.37 10.03
C LEU A 74 -9.51 9.11 9.00
N ALA A 75 -8.83 8.38 8.11
CA ALA A 75 -7.98 8.95 7.07
C ALA A 75 -8.78 9.70 6.00
N THR A 76 -9.98 9.21 5.64
CA THR A 76 -10.91 9.91 4.74
C THR A 76 -11.36 11.24 5.35
N ASN A 77 -11.68 11.24 6.64
CA ASN A 77 -12.17 12.44 7.35
C ASN A 77 -11.06 13.38 7.83
N GLY A 78 -9.77 13.03 7.64
CA GLY A 78 -8.64 13.84 8.11
C GLY A 78 -8.34 13.75 9.61
N ASN A 79 -9.00 12.86 10.35
CA ASN A 79 -8.98 12.81 11.81
C ASN A 79 -7.85 11.93 12.38
N VAL A 80 -6.61 12.15 11.94
CA VAL A 80 -5.45 11.29 12.23
C VAL A 80 -4.28 11.96 12.97
N GLN A 81 -4.28 13.29 13.09
CA GLN A 81 -3.14 14.07 13.63
C GLN A 81 -2.79 13.73 15.09
N ASP A 82 -3.81 13.50 15.92
CA ASP A 82 -3.70 13.14 17.35
C ASP A 82 -3.53 11.63 17.58
N LYS A 83 -3.35 10.83 16.52
CA LYS A 83 -3.42 9.37 16.55
C LYS A 83 -2.20 8.71 15.89
N PRO A 84 -0.97 8.92 16.42
CA PRO A 84 0.25 8.38 15.83
C PRO A 84 0.27 6.84 15.75
N TYR A 85 -0.45 6.16 16.67
CA TYR A 85 -0.59 4.71 16.69
C TYR A 85 -1.20 4.12 15.41
N ILE A 86 -1.93 4.92 14.61
CA ILE A 86 -2.51 4.46 13.34
C ILE A 86 -1.40 4.02 12.37
N ILE A 87 -0.29 4.75 12.33
CA ILE A 87 0.86 4.40 11.48
C ILE A 87 1.44 3.06 11.93
N GLU A 88 1.69 2.87 13.22
CA GLU A 88 2.23 1.62 13.77
C GLU A 88 1.32 0.42 13.48
N ASP A 89 0.01 0.59 13.65
CA ASP A 89 -0.95 -0.46 13.36
C ASP A 89 -1.02 -0.78 11.86
N LEU A 90 -1.00 0.22 10.98
CA LEU A 90 -0.98 0.01 9.53
C LEU A 90 0.32 -0.69 9.09
N LEU A 91 1.47 -0.31 9.64
CA LEU A 91 2.75 -1.00 9.37
C LEU A 91 2.70 -2.47 9.83
N LYS A 92 2.07 -2.74 10.96
CA LYS A 92 1.84 -4.11 11.43
C LYS A 92 0.90 -4.89 10.49
N MET A 93 -0.13 -4.26 9.94
CA MET A 93 -0.99 -4.87 8.92
C MET A 93 -0.20 -5.21 7.66
N VAL A 94 0.66 -4.29 7.18
CA VAL A 94 1.58 -4.53 6.05
C VAL A 94 2.46 -5.75 6.32
N GLN A 95 3.11 -5.81 7.50
CA GLN A 95 3.97 -6.94 7.86
C GLN A 95 3.21 -8.27 7.83
N VAL A 96 2.03 -8.34 8.46
CA VAL A 96 1.22 -9.56 8.49
C VAL A 96 0.79 -9.98 7.08
N LEU A 97 0.36 -9.03 6.24
CA LEU A 97 -0.03 -9.33 4.86
C LEU A 97 1.16 -9.82 4.03
N HIS A 98 2.33 -9.20 4.17
CA HIS A 98 3.56 -9.62 3.50
C HIS A 98 3.97 -11.05 3.88
N ASP A 99 3.85 -11.40 5.16
CA ASP A 99 4.29 -12.72 5.65
C ASP A 99 3.29 -13.83 5.34
N CYS A 100 2.01 -13.50 5.19
CA CYS A 100 0.93 -14.48 5.11
C CYS A 100 0.27 -14.61 3.72
N VAL A 101 0.43 -13.61 2.83
CA VAL A 101 -0.31 -13.54 1.56
C VAL A 101 0.67 -13.49 0.37
N PRO A 102 0.48 -14.34 -0.66
CA PRO A 102 1.18 -14.15 -1.94
C PRO A 102 0.85 -12.78 -2.55
N MET A 103 1.89 -12.05 -2.96
CA MET A 103 1.71 -10.72 -3.57
C MET A 103 1.45 -10.81 -5.07
N PRO A 104 0.69 -9.86 -5.65
CA PRO A 104 -0.03 -8.78 -4.98
C PRO A 104 -1.40 -9.25 -4.45
N CYS A 105 -1.90 -8.61 -3.39
CA CYS A 105 -3.28 -8.76 -2.93
C CYS A 105 -3.98 -7.40 -2.73
N GLU A 106 -5.31 -7.45 -2.75
CA GLU A 106 -6.16 -6.25 -2.68
C GLU A 106 -5.94 -5.50 -1.36
N GLU A 107 -5.90 -6.24 -0.25
CA GLU A 107 -5.77 -5.66 1.09
C GLU A 107 -4.42 -5.00 1.30
N MET A 108 -3.34 -5.55 0.75
CA MET A 108 -2.04 -4.89 0.79
C MET A 108 -2.10 -3.54 0.08
N SER A 109 -2.72 -3.49 -1.11
CA SER A 109 -2.87 -2.23 -1.84
C SER A 109 -3.68 -1.20 -1.03
N ASN A 110 -4.81 -1.62 -0.46
CA ASN A 110 -5.66 -0.76 0.36
C ASN A 110 -4.95 -0.23 1.61
N VAL A 111 -4.21 -1.09 2.32
CA VAL A 111 -3.45 -0.70 3.52
C VAL A 111 -2.36 0.30 3.16
N ILE A 112 -1.62 0.07 2.08
CA ILE A 112 -0.56 0.98 1.62
C ILE A 112 -1.12 2.35 1.20
N GLU A 113 -2.22 2.39 0.46
CA GLU A 113 -2.85 3.68 0.08
C GLU A 113 -3.41 4.43 1.31
N THR A 114 -3.95 3.70 2.29
CA THR A 114 -4.38 4.31 3.56
C THR A 114 -3.18 4.87 4.33
N LEU A 115 -2.07 4.14 4.37
CA LEU A 115 -0.84 4.59 5.04
C LEU A 115 -0.27 5.85 4.37
N LYS A 116 -0.23 5.90 3.04
CA LYS A 116 0.15 7.11 2.29
C LYS A 116 -0.74 8.29 2.66
N ARG A 117 -2.06 8.09 2.68
CA ARG A 117 -3.01 9.13 3.08
C ARG A 117 -2.77 9.65 4.49
N VAL A 118 -2.46 8.77 5.45
CA VAL A 118 -2.13 9.17 6.83
C VAL A 118 -0.84 9.99 6.87
N TYR A 119 0.19 9.58 6.12
CA TYR A 119 1.42 10.36 6.01
C TYR A 119 1.19 11.73 5.36
N ASP A 120 0.39 11.82 4.30
CA ASP A 120 0.07 13.10 3.65
C ASP A 120 -0.65 14.07 4.58
N LEU A 121 -1.44 13.57 5.53
CA LEU A 121 -2.16 14.38 6.51
C LEU A 121 -1.29 14.82 7.70
N ASN A 122 -0.22 14.08 8.00
CA ASN A 122 0.70 14.37 9.10
C ASN A 122 1.99 15.07 8.62
N GLY A 123 2.34 14.92 7.35
CA GLY A 123 3.51 15.51 6.71
C GLY A 123 3.26 16.95 6.26
N ASN A 124 4.33 17.71 6.07
CA ASN A 124 4.29 19.10 5.59
C ASN A 124 3.34 20.04 6.39
N MET A 125 3.10 19.74 7.67
CA MET A 125 2.33 20.60 8.55
C MET A 125 3.17 21.80 9.01
N TYR A 126 2.70 23.01 8.73
CA TYR A 126 3.24 24.24 9.31
C TYR A 126 2.45 24.55 10.59
N GLU A 127 2.93 24.05 11.73
CA GLU A 127 2.34 24.37 13.03
C GLU A 127 2.76 25.78 13.43
N ILE A 128 1.82 26.74 13.40
CA ILE A 128 2.05 28.07 13.98
C ILE A 128 2.09 27.89 15.50
N PRO A 129 3.21 28.23 16.18
CA PRO A 129 3.29 28.12 17.63
C PRO A 129 2.17 28.95 18.27
N GLN A 130 1.37 28.32 19.13
CA GLN A 130 0.37 29.04 19.92
C GLN A 130 1.12 29.98 20.88
N VAL A 131 1.08 31.28 20.61
CA VAL A 131 1.64 32.29 21.50
C VAL A 131 0.79 32.28 22.77
N ARG A 132 1.36 31.86 23.89
CA ARG A 132 0.71 31.96 25.20
C ARG A 132 0.57 33.45 25.52
N THR A 133 -0.65 33.99 25.40
CA THR A 133 -1.04 35.31 25.93
C THR A 133 -1.38 35.22 27.41
#